data_AF-A0A8K0CRD0-F1
#
_entry.id   AF-A0A8K0CRD0-F1
#
_cell.length_a   1.000
_cell.length_b   1.000
_cell.length_c   1.000
_cell.angle_alpha   90.00
_cell.angle_beta   90.00
_cell.angle_gamma   90.00
#
_symmetry.space_group_name_H-M   'P 1'
#
loop_
_entity.id
_entity.type
_entity.pdbx_description
1 polymer ?
#
loop_
_entity_poly.entity_id
_entity_poly.type
_entity_poly.pdbx_seq_one_letter_code
_entity_poly.pdbx_strand_id
1 'polypeptide(L)'
;MIKLTTEDWAQNKLIIKKKQQLKEENVFIKNDMTVRESDISKQLRKIAKLEKEKDKSAKVDELPKWIKRDQLAQDLIVTIMDEGPINHILTFHTAHDMWQKLLTVYDKKSEVSVHMVQQTFFNYKCEGQGLAAHVSSLEDIRNQLKQLGEDMSDRMLITKILMTLQNDFAHFASAWESVDENKQTLNELMTRLLIEE
;
A
#
# COMPACT_ATOMS: atom_id res chain seq x y z
N MET A 1 12.23 -91.74 -30.14
CA MET A 1 12.48 -91.76 -28.68
C MET A 1 13.76 -90.98 -28.41
N ILE A 2 13.64 -89.72 -27.96
CA ILE A 2 14.81 -88.87 -27.68
C ILE A 2 15.38 -89.35 -26.34
N LYS A 3 16.53 -90.04 -26.37
CA LYS A 3 17.27 -90.44 -25.18
C LYS A 3 17.96 -89.18 -24.63
N LEU A 4 17.27 -88.49 -23.71
CA LEU A 4 17.92 -87.52 -22.83
C LEU A 4 19.05 -88.25 -22.11
N THR A 5 20.27 -87.78 -22.29
CA THR A 5 21.43 -88.30 -21.55
C THR A 5 21.28 -87.91 -20.08
N THR A 6 21.82 -88.73 -19.17
CA THR A 6 21.77 -88.51 -17.72
C THR A 6 22.34 -87.15 -17.29
N GLU A 7 23.18 -86.55 -18.12
CA GLU A 7 23.82 -85.26 -17.93
C GLU A 7 22.86 -84.08 -18.12
N ASP A 8 21.94 -84.16 -19.11
CA ASP A 8 20.90 -83.15 -19.34
C ASP A 8 19.88 -83.10 -18.20
N TRP A 9 19.54 -84.25 -17.60
CA TRP A 9 18.62 -84.31 -16.47
C TRP A 9 19.24 -83.69 -15.19
N ALA A 10 20.53 -83.91 -14.97
CA ALA A 10 21.25 -83.32 -13.84
C ALA A 10 21.33 -81.79 -13.95
N GLN A 11 21.64 -81.26 -15.15
CA GLN A 11 21.65 -79.81 -15.41
C GLN A 11 20.26 -79.18 -15.22
N ASN A 12 19.21 -79.82 -15.75
CA ASN A 12 17.86 -79.29 -15.63
C ASN A 12 17.37 -79.29 -14.15
N LYS A 13 17.74 -80.30 -13.37
CA LYS A 13 17.46 -80.36 -11.92
C LYS A 13 18.17 -79.24 -11.14
N LEU A 14 19.41 -78.90 -11.51
CA LEU A 14 20.16 -77.80 -10.88
C LEU A 14 19.53 -76.44 -11.21
N ILE A 15 19.10 -76.23 -12.46
CA ILE A 15 18.41 -75.01 -12.90
C ILE A 15 17.09 -74.82 -12.14
N ILE A 16 16.29 -75.88 -11.97
CA ILE A 16 15.03 -75.83 -11.23
C ILE A 16 15.29 -75.45 -9.77
N LYS A 17 16.28 -76.06 -9.13
CA LYS A 17 16.65 -75.75 -7.73
C LYS A 17 17.09 -74.29 -7.58
N LYS A 18 17.90 -73.77 -8.52
CA LYS A 18 18.34 -72.37 -8.51
C LYS A 18 17.18 -71.39 -8.74
N LYS A 19 16.22 -71.73 -9.62
CA LYS A 19 14.99 -70.93 -9.82
C LYS A 19 14.10 -70.91 -8.57
N GLN A 20 14.04 -72.00 -7.81
CA GLN A 20 13.28 -72.07 -6.57
C GLN A 20 13.91 -71.19 -5.48
N GLN A 21 15.23 -71.28 -5.30
CA GLN A 21 15.97 -70.47 -4.34
C GLN A 21 15.86 -68.96 -4.64
N LEU A 22 15.98 -68.57 -5.92
CA LEU A 22 15.79 -67.18 -6.34
C LEU A 22 14.35 -66.69 -6.12
N LYS A 23 13.33 -67.57 -6.19
CA LYS A 23 11.95 -67.20 -5.85
C LYS A 23 11.79 -66.95 -4.36
N GLU A 24 12.37 -67.80 -3.51
CA GLU A 24 12.30 -67.68 -2.06
C GLU A 24 13.03 -66.43 -1.56
N GLU A 25 14.23 -66.14 -2.08
CA GLU A 25 14.97 -64.90 -1.79
C GLU A 25 14.19 -63.65 -2.23
N ASN A 26 13.57 -63.67 -3.42
CA ASN A 26 12.75 -62.55 -3.89
C ASN A 26 11.49 -62.32 -3.04
N VAL A 27 10.86 -63.38 -2.51
CA VAL A 27 9.71 -63.25 -1.60
C VAL A 27 10.15 -62.65 -0.27
N PHE A 28 11.30 -63.08 0.26
CA PHE A 28 11.85 -62.53 1.50
C PHE A 28 12.19 -61.03 1.37
N ILE A 29 12.87 -60.64 0.28
CA ILE A 29 13.22 -59.23 0.01
C ILE A 29 11.97 -58.36 -0.16
N LYS A 30 10.92 -58.87 -0.83
CA LYS A 30 9.64 -58.14 -0.96
C LYS A 30 8.94 -57.94 0.37
N ASN A 31 8.94 -58.94 1.25
CA ASN A 31 8.33 -58.82 2.58
C ASN A 31 9.11 -57.86 3.49
N ASP A 32 10.44 -57.82 3.43
CA ASP A 32 11.24 -56.86 4.20
C ASP A 32 11.04 -55.41 3.67
N MET A 33 10.93 -55.22 2.35
CA MET A 33 10.59 -53.91 1.77
C MET A 33 9.21 -53.42 2.19
N THR A 34 8.17 -54.27 2.18
CA THR A 34 6.81 -53.86 2.58
C THR A 34 6.70 -53.52 4.07
N VAL A 35 7.45 -54.22 4.94
CA VAL A 35 7.54 -53.88 6.37
C VAL A 35 8.22 -52.54 6.57
N ARG A 36 9.34 -52.28 5.87
CA ARG A 36 10.04 -50.99 5.91
C ARG A 36 9.19 -49.83 5.37
N GLU A 37 8.44 -50.05 4.30
CA GLU A 37 7.49 -49.06 3.75
C GLU A 37 6.36 -48.72 4.74
N SER A 38 5.86 -49.71 5.48
CA SER A 38 4.85 -49.52 6.54
C SER A 38 5.38 -48.65 7.68
N ASP A 39 6.62 -48.89 8.12
CA ASP A 39 7.22 -48.13 9.21
C ASP A 39 7.62 -46.71 8.80
N ILE A 40 8.13 -46.51 7.59
CA ILE A 40 8.37 -45.17 7.02
C ILE A 40 7.04 -44.39 6.93
N SER A 41 5.97 -45.04 6.47
CA SER A 41 4.64 -44.42 6.39
C SER A 41 4.10 -43.98 7.75
N LYS A 42 4.31 -44.79 8.81
CA LYS A 42 3.93 -44.41 10.18
C LYS A 42 4.75 -43.24 10.70
N GLN A 43 6.05 -43.20 10.41
CA GLN A 43 6.93 -42.09 10.81
C GLN A 43 6.54 -40.79 10.10
N LEU A 44 6.28 -40.83 8.79
CA LEU A 44 5.84 -39.65 8.02
C LEU A 44 4.52 -39.06 8.57
N ARG A 45 3.54 -39.92 8.93
CA ARG A 45 2.29 -39.46 9.58
C ARG A 45 2.55 -38.80 10.93
N LYS A 46 3.49 -39.33 11.72
CA LYS A 46 3.87 -38.75 13.02
C LYS A 46 4.53 -37.38 12.84
N ILE A 47 5.43 -37.24 11.87
CA ILE A 47 6.10 -35.97 11.52
C ILE A 47 5.06 -34.94 11.07
N ALA A 48 4.16 -35.30 10.14
CA ALA A 48 3.12 -34.40 9.66
C ALA A 48 2.16 -33.93 10.77
N LYS A 49 1.90 -34.78 11.78
CA LYS A 49 1.09 -34.41 12.96
C LYS A 49 1.83 -33.40 13.85
N LEU A 50 3.12 -33.63 14.10
CA LEU A 50 3.97 -32.72 14.88
C LEU A 50 4.15 -31.36 14.19
N GLU A 51 4.28 -31.33 12.86
CA GLU A 51 4.34 -30.09 12.08
C GLU A 51 3.04 -29.30 12.16
N LYS A 52 1.88 -29.96 12.05
CA LYS A 52 0.56 -29.32 12.23
C LYS A 52 0.35 -28.77 13.64
N GLU A 53 0.81 -29.49 14.67
CA GLU A 53 0.74 -29.03 16.06
C GLU A 53 1.70 -27.85 16.30
N LYS A 54 2.89 -27.87 15.69
CA LYS A 54 3.86 -26.77 15.74
C LYS A 54 3.37 -25.51 15.03
N ASP A 55 2.77 -25.63 13.85
CA ASP A 55 2.17 -24.49 13.12
C ASP A 55 0.99 -23.87 13.90
N LYS A 56 0.16 -24.71 14.54
CA LYS A 56 -0.90 -24.24 15.45
C LYS A 56 -0.34 -23.53 16.67
N SER A 57 0.68 -24.10 17.33
CA SER A 57 1.33 -23.48 18.50
C SER A 57 1.99 -22.14 18.15
N ALA A 58 2.67 -22.06 16.99
CA ALA A 58 3.30 -20.83 16.54
C ALA A 58 2.27 -19.72 16.25
N LYS A 59 1.16 -20.03 15.58
CA LYS A 59 0.06 -19.07 15.38
C LYS A 59 -0.59 -18.60 16.67
N VAL A 60 -0.68 -19.49 17.67
CA VAL A 60 -1.22 -19.15 19.00
C VAL A 60 -0.30 -18.22 19.78
N ASP A 61 1.03 -18.30 19.61
CA ASP A 61 1.99 -17.38 20.24
C ASP A 61 2.15 -16.05 19.49
N GLU A 62 1.83 -16.02 18.19
CA GLU A 62 1.90 -14.80 17.38
C GLU A 62 0.65 -13.92 17.51
N LEU A 63 -0.53 -14.51 17.69
CA LEU A 63 -1.78 -13.77 17.84
C LEU A 63 -1.76 -12.77 19.02
N PRO A 64 -1.31 -13.11 20.24
CA PRO A 64 -1.18 -12.16 21.34
C PRO A 64 -0.17 -11.04 21.06
N LYS A 65 0.91 -11.33 20.33
CA LYS A 65 1.90 -10.31 19.93
C LYS A 65 1.31 -9.35 18.91
N TRP A 66 0.50 -9.86 17.98
CA TRP A 66 -0.21 -9.04 17.00
C TRP A 66 -1.22 -8.12 17.68
N ILE A 67 -2.07 -8.64 18.58
CA ILE A 67 -3.07 -7.85 19.33
C ILE A 67 -2.40 -6.70 20.08
N LYS A 68 -1.29 -6.97 20.78
CA LYS A 68 -0.54 -5.91 21.50
C LYS A 68 -0.02 -4.82 20.57
N ARG A 69 0.48 -5.19 19.38
CA ARG A 69 0.98 -4.22 18.40
C ARG A 69 -0.15 -3.41 17.78
N ASP A 70 -1.27 -4.06 17.51
CA ASP A 70 -2.46 -3.40 16.97
C ASP A 70 -3.02 -2.40 18.00
N GLN A 71 -3.13 -2.77 19.28
CA GLN A 71 -3.53 -1.85 20.36
C GLN A 71 -2.61 -0.63 20.48
N LEU A 72 -1.29 -0.84 20.46
CA LEU A 72 -0.33 0.27 20.48
C LEU A 72 -0.49 1.20 19.27
N ALA A 73 -0.81 0.65 18.10
CA ALA A 73 -1.06 1.45 16.90
C ALA A 73 -2.38 2.22 17.00
N GLN A 74 -3.45 1.60 17.53
CA GLN A 74 -4.72 2.29 17.80
C GLN A 74 -4.54 3.46 18.77
N ASP A 75 -3.85 3.24 19.89
CA ASP A 75 -3.56 4.28 20.89
C ASP A 75 -2.75 5.42 20.29
N LEU A 76 -1.73 5.12 19.48
CA LEU A 76 -0.94 6.13 18.79
C LEU A 76 -1.81 6.95 17.84
N ILE A 77 -2.65 6.31 17.03
CA ILE A 77 -3.57 6.98 16.10
C ILE A 77 -4.53 7.90 16.86
N VAL A 78 -5.09 7.47 17.99
CA VAL A 78 -5.99 8.30 18.79
C VAL A 78 -5.25 9.48 19.42
N THR A 79 -4.02 9.26 19.90
CA THR A 79 -3.23 10.29 20.60
C THR A 79 -2.81 11.44 19.69
N ILE A 80 -2.56 11.17 18.40
CA ILE A 80 -2.09 12.19 17.45
C ILE A 80 -3.22 13.01 16.82
N MET A 81 -4.49 12.63 17.03
CA MET A 81 -5.61 13.30 16.38
C MET A 81 -6.33 14.30 17.28
N ASP A 82 -6.93 15.31 16.66
CA ASP A 82 -7.80 16.27 17.33
C ASP A 82 -9.18 15.64 17.65
N GLU A 83 -9.85 16.14 18.69
CA GLU A 83 -11.10 15.56 19.24
C GLU A 83 -12.25 15.42 18.21
N GLY A 84 -12.27 16.26 17.18
CA GLY A 84 -13.31 16.23 16.13
C GLY A 84 -13.36 14.91 15.35
N PRO A 85 -12.31 14.57 14.56
CA PRO A 85 -12.28 13.37 13.74
C PRO A 85 -12.17 12.05 14.51
N ILE A 86 -11.77 12.08 15.79
CA ILE A 86 -11.61 10.88 16.63
C ILE A 86 -12.90 10.06 16.71
N ASN A 87 -14.05 10.72 16.88
CA ASN A 87 -15.34 10.03 17.02
C ASN A 87 -15.71 9.16 15.81
N HIS A 88 -15.20 9.48 14.62
CA HIS A 88 -15.48 8.71 13.41
C HIS A 88 -14.61 7.46 13.29
N ILE A 89 -13.42 7.45 13.89
CA ILE A 89 -12.48 6.32 13.79
C ILE A 89 -12.56 5.35 14.97
N LEU A 90 -13.08 5.78 16.13
CA LEU A 90 -13.30 4.90 17.29
C LEU A 90 -14.36 3.81 17.05
N THR A 91 -15.07 3.86 15.93
CA THR A 91 -16.04 2.84 15.51
C THR A 91 -15.36 1.58 14.96
N PHE A 92 -14.06 1.62 14.66
CA PHE A 92 -13.30 0.50 14.10
C PHE A 92 -12.51 -0.26 15.17
N HIS A 93 -12.29 -1.57 14.94
CA HIS A 93 -11.71 -2.48 15.92
C HIS A 93 -10.23 -2.82 15.68
N THR A 94 -9.67 -2.39 14.55
CA THR A 94 -8.26 -2.61 14.20
C THR A 94 -7.59 -1.30 13.81
N ALA A 95 -6.29 -1.16 14.11
CA ALA A 95 -5.53 0.01 13.69
C ALA A 95 -5.48 0.14 12.17
N HIS A 96 -5.52 -1.00 11.46
CA HIS A 96 -5.58 -1.03 10.01
C HIS A 96 -6.84 -0.34 9.47
N ASP A 97 -8.01 -0.68 9.99
CA ASP A 97 -9.28 -0.10 9.53
C ASP A 97 -9.37 1.38 9.88
N MET A 98 -8.91 1.77 11.08
CA MET A 98 -8.79 3.17 11.48
C MET A 98 -7.91 3.94 10.48
N TRP A 99 -6.73 3.40 10.16
CA TRP A 99 -5.80 4.00 9.21
C TRP A 99 -6.35 4.06 7.79
N GLN A 100 -7.02 3.00 7.29
CA GLN A 100 -7.65 3.00 5.97
C GLN A 100 -8.77 4.04 5.87
N LYS A 101 -9.57 4.22 6.95
CA LYS A 101 -10.58 5.26 6.96
C LYS A 101 -9.96 6.65 6.96
N LEU A 102 -8.88 6.86 7.72
CA LEU A 102 -8.13 8.10 7.69
C LEU A 102 -7.58 8.38 6.30
N LEU A 103 -7.00 7.40 5.63
CA LEU A 103 -6.61 7.54 4.22
C LEU A 103 -7.83 7.90 3.36
N THR A 104 -8.97 7.24 3.51
CA THR A 104 -10.15 7.60 2.70
C THR A 104 -10.65 9.03 2.92
N VAL A 105 -10.58 9.54 4.15
CA VAL A 105 -11.07 10.90 4.51
C VAL A 105 -10.02 11.99 4.22
N TYR A 106 -8.74 11.67 4.42
CA TYR A 106 -7.63 12.61 4.39
C TYR A 106 -6.64 12.41 3.24
N ASP A 107 -6.76 11.33 2.45
CA ASP A 107 -6.12 11.23 1.14
C ASP A 107 -6.87 12.19 0.21
N LYS A 108 -6.54 13.47 0.39
CA LYS A 108 -7.02 14.65 -0.33
C LYS A 108 -6.42 14.66 -1.74
N LYS A 109 -6.63 13.59 -2.49
CA LYS A 109 -6.40 13.52 -3.94
C LYS A 109 -7.71 13.35 -4.70
N SER A 110 -8.82 13.75 -4.09
CA SER A 110 -10.15 13.66 -4.71
C SER A 110 -10.56 15.01 -5.31
N GLU A 111 -11.42 14.97 -6.32
CA GLU A 111 -12.02 16.17 -6.94
C GLU A 111 -12.68 17.09 -5.89
N VAL A 112 -13.12 16.56 -4.75
CA VAL A 112 -13.70 17.34 -3.64
C VAL A 112 -12.65 18.24 -2.97
N SER A 113 -11.41 17.77 -2.81
CA SER A 113 -10.32 18.62 -2.28
C SER A 113 -9.94 19.74 -3.24
N VAL A 114 -9.90 19.44 -4.54
CA VAL A 114 -9.66 20.44 -5.59
C VAL A 114 -10.77 21.50 -5.59
N HIS A 115 -12.02 21.06 -5.63
CA HIS A 115 -13.18 21.95 -5.61
C HIS A 115 -13.21 22.88 -4.39
N MET A 116 -12.84 22.37 -3.21
CA MET A 116 -12.82 23.17 -1.99
C MET A 116 -11.73 24.27 -2.02
N VAL A 117 -10.55 23.95 -2.55
CA VAL A 117 -9.47 24.96 -2.73
C VAL A 117 -9.85 25.96 -3.83
N GLN A 118 -10.47 25.52 -4.92
CA GLN A 118 -11.02 26.40 -5.95
C GLN A 118 -12.09 27.34 -5.36
N GLN A 119 -12.96 26.85 -4.49
CA GLN A 119 -13.96 27.67 -3.81
C GLN A 119 -13.29 28.74 -2.94
N THR A 120 -12.23 28.38 -2.20
CA THR A 120 -11.43 29.36 -1.45
C THR A 120 -10.82 30.40 -2.40
N PHE A 121 -10.27 29.99 -3.55
CA PHE A 121 -9.74 30.92 -4.56
C PHE A 121 -10.82 31.89 -5.06
N PHE A 122 -11.98 31.41 -5.50
CA PHE A 122 -13.03 32.26 -6.04
C PHE A 122 -13.62 33.19 -4.98
N ASN A 123 -13.78 32.72 -3.74
CA ASN A 123 -14.32 33.52 -2.64
C ASN A 123 -13.30 34.39 -1.92
N TYR A 124 -12.01 34.27 -2.24
CA TYR A 124 -10.95 35.06 -1.60
C TYR A 124 -11.19 36.56 -1.78
N LYS A 125 -11.01 37.31 -0.69
CA LYS A 125 -11.15 38.77 -0.59
C LYS A 125 -9.95 39.33 0.20
N CYS A 126 -9.50 40.52 -0.17
CA CYS A 126 -8.50 41.25 0.61
C CYS A 126 -9.20 41.90 1.81
N GLU A 127 -8.89 41.45 3.04
CA GLU A 127 -9.48 41.99 4.27
C GLU A 127 -8.43 42.78 5.08
N GLY A 128 -8.08 43.98 4.61
CA GLY A 128 -7.21 44.91 5.34
C GLY A 128 -5.80 44.38 5.64
N GLN A 129 -5.36 43.36 4.91
CA GLN A 129 -4.01 42.80 4.98
C GLN A 129 -3.09 43.61 4.06
N GLY A 130 -1.82 43.79 4.44
CA GLY A 130 -0.84 44.45 3.57
C GLY A 130 -0.69 43.72 2.23
N LEU A 131 -0.31 44.45 1.17
CA LEU A 131 -0.30 43.93 -0.20
C LEU A 131 0.55 42.67 -0.37
N ALA A 132 1.69 42.61 0.32
CA ALA A 132 2.57 41.44 0.31
C ALA A 132 1.88 40.18 0.91
N ALA A 133 1.13 40.33 2.00
CA ALA A 133 0.41 39.24 2.64
C ALA A 133 -0.76 38.74 1.77
N HIS A 134 -1.43 39.67 1.08
CA HIS A 134 -2.48 39.37 0.12
C HIS A 134 -1.98 38.51 -1.04
N VAL A 135 -0.87 38.89 -1.67
CA VAL A 135 -0.30 38.10 -2.77
C VAL A 135 0.26 36.77 -2.29
N SER A 136 0.91 36.74 -1.12
CA SER A 136 1.40 35.48 -0.52
C SER A 136 0.26 34.48 -0.31
N SER A 137 -0.88 34.94 0.21
CA SER A 137 -2.05 34.08 0.44
C SER A 137 -2.60 33.47 -0.85
N LEU A 138 -2.60 34.23 -1.95
CA LEU A 138 -3.04 33.74 -3.25
C LEU A 138 -2.04 32.77 -3.89
N GLU A 139 -0.74 33.01 -3.74
CA GLU A 139 0.31 32.05 -4.12
C GLU A 139 0.22 30.75 -3.32
N ASP A 140 -0.13 30.83 -2.02
CA ASP A 140 -0.36 29.64 -1.19
C ASP A 140 -1.54 28.81 -1.71
N ILE A 141 -2.64 29.45 -2.10
CA ILE A 141 -3.79 28.78 -2.72
C ILE A 141 -3.39 28.12 -4.05
N ARG A 142 -2.63 28.82 -4.90
CA ARG A 142 -2.07 28.25 -6.14
C ARG A 142 -1.20 27.03 -5.87
N ASN A 143 -0.32 27.11 -4.89
CA ASN A 143 0.57 26.01 -4.52
C ASN A 143 -0.22 24.80 -4.00
N GLN A 144 -1.31 25.02 -3.27
CA GLN A 144 -2.23 23.96 -2.86
C GLN A 144 -2.87 23.27 -4.07
N LEU A 145 -3.37 24.03 -5.06
CA LEU A 145 -3.92 23.45 -6.30
C LEU A 145 -2.88 22.64 -7.08
N LYS A 146 -1.64 23.15 -7.15
CA LYS A 146 -0.52 22.46 -7.80
C LYS A 146 -0.18 21.13 -7.12
N GLN A 147 -0.22 21.08 -5.79
CA GLN A 147 -0.04 19.83 -5.04
C GLN A 147 -1.17 18.82 -5.30
N LEU A 148 -2.37 19.30 -5.61
CA LEU A 148 -3.53 18.49 -5.99
C LEU A 148 -3.53 18.10 -7.48
N GLY A 149 -2.55 18.55 -8.26
CA GLY A 149 -2.39 18.22 -9.68
C GLY A 149 -3.08 19.18 -10.65
N GLU A 150 -3.63 20.29 -10.17
CA GLU A 150 -4.15 21.37 -11.03
C GLU A 150 -3.14 22.51 -11.18
N ASP A 151 -2.88 22.90 -12.42
CA ASP A 151 -2.05 24.07 -12.70
C ASP A 151 -2.92 25.32 -12.87
N MET A 152 -2.55 26.38 -12.16
CA MET A 152 -3.17 27.70 -12.29
C MET A 152 -2.23 28.62 -13.04
N SER A 153 -2.72 29.17 -14.15
CA SER A 153 -1.95 30.14 -14.94
C SER A 153 -1.66 31.42 -14.16
N ASP A 154 -0.48 32.00 -14.38
CA ASP A 154 -0.10 33.29 -13.79
C ASP A 154 -1.12 34.38 -14.15
N ARG A 155 -1.70 34.34 -15.36
CA ARG A 155 -2.74 35.28 -15.80
C ARG A 155 -3.96 35.24 -14.88
N MET A 156 -4.43 34.05 -14.52
CA MET A 156 -5.59 33.89 -13.64
C MET A 156 -5.31 34.41 -12.22
N LEU A 157 -4.09 34.17 -11.72
CA LEU A 157 -3.63 34.69 -10.44
C LEU A 157 -3.56 36.23 -10.45
N ILE A 158 -2.95 36.82 -11.47
CA ILE A 158 -2.87 38.28 -11.68
C ILE A 158 -4.27 38.89 -11.74
N THR A 159 -5.17 38.33 -12.56
CA THR A 159 -6.56 38.80 -12.63
C THR A 159 -7.24 38.76 -11.26
N LYS A 160 -7.05 37.67 -10.50
CA LYS A 160 -7.64 37.56 -9.17
C LYS A 160 -7.08 38.62 -8.21
N ILE A 161 -5.77 38.85 -8.19
CA ILE A 161 -5.11 39.88 -7.38
C ILE A 161 -5.75 41.25 -7.68
N LEU A 162 -5.81 41.62 -8.96
CA LEU A 162 -6.37 42.90 -9.41
C LEU A 162 -7.85 43.04 -8.99
N MET A 163 -8.67 42.01 -9.22
CA MET A 163 -10.09 42.03 -8.83
C MET A 163 -10.30 42.25 -7.33
N THR A 164 -9.48 41.62 -6.50
CA THR A 164 -9.57 41.76 -5.04
C THR A 164 -9.02 43.08 -4.50
N LEU A 165 -8.23 43.81 -5.29
CA LEU A 165 -7.64 45.11 -4.96
C LEU A 165 -8.55 46.30 -5.32
N GLN A 166 -9.63 46.08 -6.07
CA GLN A 166 -10.35 47.11 -6.82
C GLN A 166 -10.93 48.29 -6.02
N ASN A 167 -11.06 48.20 -4.68
CA ASN A 167 -11.61 49.33 -3.91
C ASN A 167 -10.57 50.41 -3.59
N ASP A 168 -9.31 50.06 -3.34
CA ASP A 168 -8.28 51.03 -2.91
C ASP A 168 -7.29 51.36 -4.03
N PHE A 169 -7.19 50.49 -5.05
CA PHE A 169 -6.15 50.55 -6.09
C PHE A 169 -6.72 50.54 -7.52
N ALA A 170 -7.92 51.11 -7.72
CA ALA A 170 -8.56 51.15 -9.05
C ALA A 170 -7.67 51.80 -10.13
N HIS A 171 -6.92 52.85 -9.78
CA HIS A 171 -5.99 53.52 -10.70
C HIS A 171 -4.81 52.63 -11.09
N PHE A 172 -4.30 51.82 -10.16
CA PHE A 172 -3.25 50.86 -10.42
C PHE A 172 -3.71 49.76 -11.38
N ALA A 173 -4.94 49.24 -11.20
CA ALA A 173 -5.50 48.23 -12.10
C ALA A 173 -5.56 48.72 -13.56
N SER A 174 -6.02 49.95 -13.79
CA SER A 174 -6.04 50.55 -15.14
C SER A 174 -4.63 50.78 -15.71
N ALA A 175 -3.67 51.18 -14.86
CA ALA A 175 -2.28 51.33 -15.28
C ALA A 175 -1.63 49.98 -15.63
N TRP A 176 -2.01 48.92 -14.92
CA TRP A 176 -1.55 47.56 -15.17
C TRP A 176 -2.09 47.00 -16.50
N GLU A 177 -3.36 47.23 -16.80
CA GLU A 177 -3.96 46.82 -18.09
C GLU A 177 -3.30 47.47 -19.30
N SER A 178 -2.64 48.62 -19.10
CA SER A 178 -1.89 49.34 -20.15
C SER A 178 -0.46 48.81 -20.38
N VAL A 179 0.00 47.85 -19.57
CA VAL A 179 1.33 47.23 -19.72
C VAL A 179 1.31 46.19 -20.85
N ASP A 180 2.38 46.15 -21.66
CA ASP A 180 2.58 45.12 -22.69
C ASP A 180 2.31 43.71 -22.13
N GLU A 181 1.55 42.88 -22.86
CA GLU A 181 1.20 41.52 -22.41
C GLU A 181 2.43 40.67 -22.03
N ASN A 182 3.55 40.85 -22.76
CA ASN A 182 4.82 40.14 -22.49
C ASN A 182 5.48 40.52 -21.15
N LYS A 183 5.09 41.64 -20.55
CA LYS A 183 5.60 42.14 -19.27
C LYS A 183 4.60 41.97 -18.13
N GLN A 184 3.37 41.53 -18.40
CA GLN A 184 2.34 41.24 -17.40
C GLN A 184 2.65 39.93 -16.64
N THR A 185 3.78 39.92 -15.93
CA THR A 185 4.22 38.81 -15.08
C THR A 185 3.95 39.12 -13.62
N LEU A 186 3.84 38.09 -12.79
CA LEU A 186 3.59 38.25 -11.37
C LEU A 186 4.72 39.04 -10.66
N ASN A 187 5.97 38.83 -11.08
CA ASN A 187 7.12 39.56 -10.53
C ASN A 187 7.05 41.07 -10.82
N GLU A 188 6.67 41.45 -12.04
CA GLU A 188 6.51 42.86 -12.40
C GLU A 188 5.32 43.49 -11.67
N LEU A 189 4.22 42.73 -11.52
CA LEU A 189 3.04 43.15 -10.75
C LEU A 189 3.43 43.46 -9.30
N MET A 190 4.15 42.54 -8.65
CA MET A 190 4.64 42.70 -7.28
C MET A 190 5.58 43.90 -7.14
N THR A 191 6.50 44.05 -8.08
CA THR A 191 7.46 45.17 -8.07
C THR A 191 6.74 46.51 -8.13
N ARG A 192 5.71 46.64 -8.97
CA ARG A 192 4.94 47.89 -9.09
C ARG A 192 3.99 48.10 -7.91
N LEU A 193 3.38 47.04 -7.40
CA LEU A 193 2.51 47.11 -6.22
C LEU A 193 3.26 47.61 -4.98
N LEU A 194 4.50 47.14 -4.77
CA LEU A 194 5.34 47.58 -3.65
C LEU A 194 5.85 49.02 -3.78
N ILE A 195 5.79 49.62 -4.97
CA ILE A 195 6.14 51.03 -5.18
C ILE A 195 4.94 51.94 -4.86
N GLU A 196 3.72 51.44 -5.00
CA GLU A 196 2.46 52.18 -4.78
C GLU A 196 1.95 52.10 -3.33
N GLU A 197 2.45 51.15 -2.52
CA GLU A 197 2.21 51.02 -1.07
C GLU A 197 2.88 52.13 -0.25
#